data_AF-A0A7V4LHP1-F1
#
_entry.id   AF-A0A7V4LHP1-F1
#
_cell.length_a   1.000
_cell.length_b   1.000
_cell.length_c   1.000
_cell.angle_alpha   90.00
_cell.angle_beta   90.00
_cell.angle_gamma   90.00
#
_symmetry.space_group_name_H-M   'P 1'
#
loop_
_entity.id
_entity.type
_entity.pdbx_description
1 polymer ?
#
loop_
_entity_poly.entity_id
_entity_poly.type
_entity_poly.pdbx_seq_one_letter_code
_entity_poly.pdbx_strand_id
1 'polypeptide(L)' 'MPVVACPKCGGPMEDGRVGSTSGVIGFRSHTQGPRDLATEVQPARACLRCGYLELYVDVRQLQARLGRGA' A
#
# COMPACT_ATOMS: atom_id res chain seq x y z
N MET A 1 15.43 14.57 -6.29
CA MET A 1 14.36 13.88 -5.51
C MET A 1 15.04 13.13 -4.38
N PRO A 2 14.55 13.16 -3.14
CA PRO A 2 15.18 12.42 -2.05
C PRO A 2 15.16 10.93 -2.36
N VAL A 3 16.32 10.26 -2.26
CA VAL A 3 16.45 8.82 -2.45
C VAL A 3 15.78 8.14 -1.27
N VAL A 4 14.66 7.45 -1.52
CA VAL A 4 13.98 6.68 -0.47
C VAL A 4 14.76 5.39 -0.24
N ALA A 5 15.35 5.28 0.94
CA ALA A 5 16.09 4.09 1.34
C ALA A 5 15.13 3.02 1.89
N CYS A 6 15.39 1.75 1.55
CA CYS A 6 14.60 0.64 2.05
C CYS A 6 14.65 0.57 3.58
N PRO A 7 13.50 0.55 4.28
CA PRO A 7 13.46 0.51 5.73
C PRO A 7 14.00 -0.81 6.31
N LYS A 8 14.09 -1.87 5.49
CA LYS A 8 14.59 -3.18 5.90
C LYS A 8 16.11 -3.32 5.76
N CYS A 9 16.73 -2.73 4.74
CA CYS A 9 18.15 -2.99 4.42
C CYS A 9 18.96 -1.76 3.98
N GLY A 10 18.36 -0.57 3.95
CA GLY A 10 18.97 0.68 3.48
C GLY A 10 19.26 0.74 1.97
N GLY A 11 18.89 -0.29 1.20
CA GLY A 11 19.11 -0.33 -0.25
C GLY A 11 18.20 0.62 -1.05
N PRO A 12 18.51 0.85 -2.33
CA PRO A 12 17.68 1.69 -3.20
C PRO A 12 16.30 1.08 -3.41
N MET A 13 15.30 1.94 -3.54
CA MET A 13 13.92 1.58 -3.86
C MET A 13 13.50 2.20 -5.19
N GLU A 14 12.72 1.44 -5.95
CA GLU A 14 12.12 1.85 -7.22
C GLU A 14 10.63 2.12 -7.01
N ASP A 15 10.13 3.25 -7.51
CA ASP A 15 8.71 3.58 -7.51
C ASP A 15 7.96 2.75 -8.57
N GLY A 16 6.73 2.36 -8.25
CA GLY A 16 5.90 1.59 -9.15
C GLY A 16 4.44 1.57 -8.72
N ARG A 17 3.71 0.63 -9.30
CA ARG A 17 2.30 0.39 -9.01
C ARG A 17 2.04 -1.11 -8.92
N VAL A 18 1.13 -1.49 -8.05
CA VAL A 18 0.65 -2.87 -8.01
C VAL A 18 -0.40 -3.03 -9.11
N GLY A 19 -0.05 -3.78 -10.16
CA GLY A 19 -1.02 -4.25 -11.14
C GLY A 19 -1.45 -5.67 -10.77
N SER A 20 -2.73 -5.97 -10.93
CA SER A 20 -3.19 -7.36 -10.94
C SER A 20 -3.99 -7.58 -12.22
N THR A 21 -3.71 -8.70 -12.89
CA THR A 21 -4.37 -9.10 -14.14
C THR A 21 -5.79 -9.61 -13.92
N SER A 22 -6.20 -9.86 -12.67
CA SER A 22 -7.44 -10.56 -12.32
C SER A 22 -8.19 -9.97 -11.12
N GLY A 23 -7.84 -8.77 -10.64
CA GLY A 23 -8.52 -8.12 -9.51
C GLY A 23 -7.77 -6.94 -8.92
N VAL A 24 -8.33 -6.30 -7.89
CA VAL A 24 -7.70 -5.20 -7.16
C VAL A 24 -6.94 -5.76 -5.97
N ILE A 25 -5.66 -5.38 -5.81
CA ILE A 25 -4.93 -5.66 -4.57
C ILE A 25 -5.37 -4.60 -3.54
N GLY A 26 -6.00 -5.08 -2.46
CA GLY A 26 -6.59 -4.23 -1.45
C GLY A 26 -6.08 -4.54 -0.04
N PHE A 27 -5.98 -3.50 0.78
CA PHE A 27 -5.73 -3.60 2.21
C PHE A 27 -7.05 -3.77 2.97
N ARG A 28 -7.09 -4.72 3.92
CA ARG A 28 -8.19 -4.88 4.87
C ARG A 28 -7.65 -4.81 6.29
N SER A 29 -8.16 -3.88 7.08
CA SER A 29 -7.85 -3.75 8.50
C SER A 29 -8.57 -4.83 9.30
N HIS A 30 -7.95 -5.31 10.38
CA HIS A 30 -8.60 -6.22 11.34
C HIS A 30 -9.81 -5.60 12.06
N THR A 31 -9.91 -4.27 12.06
CA THR A 31 -11.04 -3.55 12.66
C THR A 31 -12.20 -3.33 11.70
N GLN A 32 -12.06 -3.73 10.42
CA GLN A 32 -13.14 -3.64 9.45
C GLN A 32 -14.11 -4.81 9.60
N GLY A 33 -15.39 -4.53 9.43
CA GLY A 33 -16.42 -5.56 9.39
C GLY A 33 -16.31 -6.45 8.15
N PRO A 34 -16.93 -7.64 8.17
CA PRO A 34 -16.84 -8.60 7.05
C PRO A 34 -17.41 -8.06 5.73
N ARG A 35 -18.27 -7.03 5.77
CA ARG A 35 -18.90 -6.39 4.60
C ARG A 35 -18.14 -5.17 4.07
N ASP A 36 -17.11 -4.70 4.76
CA ASP A 36 -16.40 -3.48 4.35
C ASP A 36 -15.46 -3.77 3.17
N LEU A 37 -15.43 -2.84 2.20
CA LEU A 37 -14.60 -2.96 1.02
C LEU A 37 -13.10 -2.81 1.38
N ALA A 38 -12.23 -3.58 0.73
CA ALA A 38 -10.77 -3.52 0.92
C ALA A 38 -10.15 -2.31 0.20
N THR A 39 -9.42 -1.45 0.92
CA THR A 39 -8.89 -0.18 0.40
C THR A 39 -7.86 -0.44 -0.67
N GLU A 40 -8.03 0.17 -1.84
CA GLU A 40 -7.19 -0.11 -3.00
C GLU A 40 -5.74 0.38 -2.80
N VAL A 41 -4.78 -0.44 -3.23
CA VAL A 41 -3.34 -0.14 -3.19
C VAL A 41 -2.91 0.31 -4.59
N GLN A 42 -2.42 1.54 -4.74
CA GLN A 42 -2.16 2.14 -6.06
C GLN A 42 -0.76 2.73 -6.26
N PRO A 43 -0.05 3.23 -5.23
CA PRO A 43 1.41 3.34 -5.28
C PRO A 43 2.10 2.16 -4.58
N ALA A 44 3.25 1.74 -5.10
CA ALA A 44 4.15 0.81 -4.44
C ALA A 44 5.62 1.19 -4.65
N ARG A 45 6.49 0.69 -3.78
CA ARG A 45 7.94 0.78 -3.95
C ARG A 45 8.59 -0.56 -3.71
N ALA A 46 9.50 -0.96 -4.59
CA ALA A 46 10.23 -2.22 -4.48
C ALA A 46 11.71 -1.97 -4.21
N CYS A 47 12.25 -2.60 -3.17
CA CYS A 47 13.68 -2.57 -2.90
C CYS A 47 14.42 -3.50 -3.87
N LEU A 48 15.32 -2.92 -4.66
CA LEU A 48 16.12 -3.64 -5.66
C LEU A 48 17.19 -4.55 -5.04
N ARG A 49 17.41 -4.47 -3.72
CA ARG A 49 18.44 -5.25 -3.01
C ARG A 49 17.88 -6.45 -2.25
N CYS A 50 16.79 -6.27 -1.50
CA CYS A 50 16.27 -7.31 -0.60
C CYS A 50 14.84 -7.77 -0.91
N GLY A 51 14.22 -7.23 -1.98
CA GLY A 51 12.87 -7.58 -2.39
C GLY A 51 11.77 -7.06 -1.45
N TYR A 52 12.10 -6.21 -0.47
CA TYR A 52 11.09 -5.54 0.35
C TYR A 52 10.15 -4.71 -0.52
N LEU A 53 8.84 -4.89 -0.31
CA LEU A 53 7.80 -4.17 -1.02
C LEU A 53 7.05 -3.28 -0.03
N GLU A 54 6.97 -2.00 -0.34
CA GLU A 54 6.17 -1.01 0.38
C GLU A 54 4.93 -0.68 -0.44
N LEU A 55 3.77 -0.71 0.19
CA LEU A 55 2.48 -0.54 -0.46
C LEU A 55 1.75 0.64 0.17
N TYR A 56 1.12 1.45 -0.67
CA TYR A 56 0.41 2.65 -0.26
C TYR A 56 -1.07 2.54 -0.61
N VAL A 57 -1.91 2.99 0.31
CA VAL A 57 -3.35 3.09 0.11
C VAL A 57 -3.78 4.55 0.15
N ASP A 58 -4.91 4.88 -0.47
CA ASP A 58 -5.49 6.20 -0.30
C ASP A 58 -5.98 6.38 1.15
N VAL A 59 -5.38 7.34 1.86
CA VAL A 59 -5.68 7.59 3.28
C VAL A 59 -7.10 8.08 3.51
N ARG A 60 -7.69 8.84 2.58
CA ARG A 60 -9.07 9.34 2.69
C ARG A 60 -10.04 8.18 2.51
N GLN A 61 -9.80 7.33 1.51
CA GLN A 61 -10.57 6.12 1.29
C GLN A 61 -10.46 5.17 2.49
N LEU A 62 -9.26 4.99 3.05
CA LEU A 62 -9.06 4.18 4.24
C LEU A 62 -9.85 4.73 5.44
N GLN A 63 -9.74 6.03 5.71
CA GLN A 63 -10.44 6.68 6.82
C GLN A 63 -11.96 6.56 6.69
N ALA A 64 -12.51 6.78 5.49
CA ALA A 64 -13.92 6.61 5.21
C ALA A 64 -14.39 5.18 5.52
N ARG A 65 -13.61 4.17 5.11
CA ARG A 65 -13.93 2.75 5.33
C ARG A 65 -13.72 2.28 6.76
N LEU A 66 -13.00 3.04 7.58
CA LEU A 66 -12.84 2.80 9.01
C LEU A 66 -13.85 3.59 9.86
N GLY A 67 -14.74 4.39 9.25
CA GLY A 67 -15.62 5.29 9.98
C GLY A 67 -14.86 6.41 10.73
N ARG A 68 -13.66 6.75 10.25
CA ARG A 68 -12.76 7.76 10.83
C ARG A 68 -12.66 9.03 9.97
N GLY A 69 -13.39 9.08 8.85
CA GLY A 69 -13.56 10.31 8.07
C GLY A 69 -14.65 11.16 8.72
N ALA A 70 -14.26 12.28 9.31
CA ALA A 70 -15.16 13.39 9.63
C ALA A 70 -15.33 14.26 8.38
#